data_AF-A0A1B0DGQ0-F1
#
_entry.id   AF-A0A1B0DGQ0-F1
#
_cell.length_a   1.000
_cell.length_b   1.000
_cell.length_c   1.000
_cell.angle_alpha   90.00
_cell.angle_beta   90.00
_cell.angle_gamma   90.00
#
_symmetry.space_group_name_H-M   'P 1'
#
loop_
_entity.id
_entity.type
_entity.pdbx_description
1 polymer ?
#
loop_
_entity_poly.entity_id
_entity_poly.type
_entity_poly.pdbx_seq_one_letter_code
_entity_poly.pdbx_strand_id
1 'polypeptide(L)'
;MVSGSDAAFEAIGEATTELMDCLTTLFNFSTLQEEIEKAQPNGELDTVFNKYCRKRHDATECLTNFTKLLEPCLTPEEISHKEVYTNISKSLLGFICHKDGDQIALFIAEKGPECFQERKDGLIDCFNKTFPKVFDQVKATDKVPSLEDLPKFVFGVDQCHDMERLQVCVVEELEKCEESTPANLMDSGFKFIRNNTPCTNVSSII
;
A
#
# COMPACT_ATOMS: atom_id res chain seq x y z
N MET A 1 -27.38 -10.82 8.11
CA MET A 1 -26.45 -9.73 8.45
C MET A 1 -26.53 -8.75 7.30
N VAL A 2 -26.88 -7.49 7.55
CA VAL A 2 -26.86 -6.45 6.51
C VAL A 2 -25.47 -5.83 6.60
N SER A 3 -24.62 -6.14 5.64
CA SER A 3 -23.33 -5.47 5.45
C SER A 3 -23.59 -3.96 5.28
N GLY A 4 -22.86 -3.11 6.02
CA GLY A 4 -22.96 -1.66 5.85
C GLY A 4 -24.07 -0.93 6.63
N SER A 5 -24.55 -1.46 7.77
CA SER A 5 -25.41 -0.68 8.69
C SER A 5 -24.68 0.50 9.33
N ASP A 6 -25.39 1.52 9.85
CA ASP A 6 -24.78 2.65 10.59
C ASP A 6 -23.85 2.19 11.73
N ALA A 7 -24.22 1.12 12.45
CA ALA A 7 -23.39 0.51 13.48
C ALA A 7 -22.09 -0.13 12.93
N ALA A 8 -22.11 -0.61 11.68
CA ALA A 8 -20.93 -1.13 11.01
C ALA A 8 -20.02 0.02 10.53
N PHE A 9 -20.60 1.16 10.14
CA PHE A 9 -19.84 2.36 9.79
C PHE A 9 -19.14 2.96 11.01
N GLU A 10 -19.82 3.08 12.15
CA GLU A 10 -19.21 3.53 13.41
C GLU A 10 -18.08 2.59 13.87
N ALA A 11 -18.31 1.27 13.79
CA ALA A 11 -17.30 0.28 14.12
C ALA A 11 -16.05 0.35 13.21
N ILE A 12 -16.21 0.69 11.92
CA ILE A 12 -15.06 0.94 11.03
C ILE A 12 -14.30 2.19 11.46
N GLY A 13 -15.00 3.26 11.86
CA GLY A 13 -14.38 4.49 12.34
C GLY A 13 -13.51 4.25 13.57
N GLU A 14 -14.03 3.48 14.53
CA GLU A 14 -13.29 3.03 15.71
C GLU A 14 -12.11 2.13 15.33
N ALA A 15 -12.32 1.11 14.50
CA ALA A 15 -11.26 0.21 14.04
C ALA A 15 -10.12 0.95 13.30
N THR A 16 -10.47 1.97 12.51
CA THR A 16 -9.48 2.81 11.82
C THR A 16 -8.67 3.62 12.81
N THR A 17 -9.31 4.18 13.84
CA THR A 17 -8.64 4.92 14.92
C THR A 17 -7.68 4.00 15.68
N GLU A 18 -8.14 2.81 16.06
CA GLU A 18 -7.31 1.80 16.74
C GLU A 18 -6.10 1.36 15.89
N LEU A 19 -6.29 1.18 14.58
CA LEU A 19 -5.19 0.88 13.67
C LEU A 19 -4.15 2.01 13.66
N MET A 20 -4.60 3.27 13.57
CA MET A 20 -3.71 4.43 13.57
C MET A 20 -2.97 4.57 14.89
N ASP A 21 -3.64 4.36 16.03
CA ASP A 21 -3.01 4.39 17.36
C ASP A 21 -1.97 3.27 17.53
N CYS A 22 -2.29 2.07 17.03
CA CYS A 22 -1.37 0.93 17.02
C CYS A 22 -0.12 1.25 16.19
N LEU A 23 -0.30 1.76 14.96
CA LEU A 23 0.82 2.09 14.07
C LEU A 23 1.64 3.28 14.57
N THR A 24 1.02 4.33 15.11
CA THR A 24 1.74 5.51 15.63
C THR A 24 2.56 5.20 16.89
N THR A 25 2.13 4.22 17.69
CA THR A 25 2.92 3.68 18.81
C THR A 25 4.19 2.97 18.33
N LEU A 26 4.14 2.36 17.13
CA LEU A 26 5.28 1.67 16.53
C LEU A 26 6.18 2.62 15.73
N PHE A 27 5.57 3.54 14.99
CA PHE A 27 6.20 4.45 14.05
C PHE A 27 5.77 5.89 14.37
N ASN A 28 6.54 6.57 15.23
CA ASN A 28 6.41 8.02 15.33
C ASN A 28 6.98 8.63 14.04
N PHE A 29 6.11 9.03 13.13
CA PHE A 29 6.49 9.55 11.81
C PHE A 29 7.34 10.82 11.90
N SER A 30 7.08 11.71 12.85
CA SER A 30 7.90 12.91 13.07
C SER A 30 9.32 12.52 13.49
N THR A 31 9.46 11.59 14.45
CA THR A 31 10.77 11.11 14.89
C THR A 31 11.50 10.36 13.78
N LEU A 32 10.80 9.50 13.03
CA LEU A 32 11.39 8.77 11.90
C LEU A 32 11.93 9.73 10.85
N GLN A 33 11.17 10.77 10.49
CA GLN A 33 11.60 11.80 9.55
C GLN A 33 12.88 12.51 10.03
N GLU A 34 12.91 12.93 11.31
CA GLU A 34 14.10 13.56 11.89
C GLU A 34 15.32 12.61 11.92
N GLU A 35 15.11 11.32 12.17
CA GLU A 35 16.18 10.31 12.15
C GLU A 35 16.72 10.09 10.73
N ILE A 36 15.84 10.04 9.72
CA ILE A 36 16.22 9.96 8.30
C ILE A 36 17.06 11.17 7.90
N GLU A 37 16.60 12.40 8.18
CA GLU A 37 17.30 13.64 7.80
C GLU A 37 18.71 13.74 8.41
N LYS A 38 18.89 13.22 9.64
CA LYS A 38 20.21 13.19 10.31
C LYS A 38 21.11 12.08 9.78
N ALA A 39 20.56 10.93 9.45
CA ALA A 39 21.31 9.75 9.03
C ALA A 39 21.68 9.75 7.54
N GLN A 40 20.82 10.33 6.68
CA GLN A 40 21.01 10.42 5.24
C GLN A 40 22.37 10.99 4.83
N PRO A 41 22.83 12.17 5.31
CA PRO A 41 24.12 12.72 4.91
C PRO A 41 25.32 11.89 5.40
N ASN A 42 25.12 11.02 6.40
CA ASN A 42 26.17 10.17 6.96
C ASN A 42 26.16 8.75 6.37
N GLY A 43 25.17 8.41 5.55
CA GLY A 43 25.00 7.06 4.98
C GLY A 43 24.53 6.02 6.01
N GLU A 44 23.84 6.43 7.08
CA GLU A 44 23.43 5.56 8.21
C GLU A 44 21.93 5.22 8.19
N LEU A 45 21.28 5.31 7.02
CA LEU A 45 19.84 5.07 6.87
C LEU A 45 19.45 3.63 7.21
N ASP A 46 20.33 2.66 6.91
CA ASP A 46 20.15 1.25 7.25
C ASP A 46 19.94 1.05 8.76
N THR A 47 20.69 1.77 9.60
CA THR A 47 20.60 1.71 11.06
C THR A 47 19.26 2.25 11.55
N VAL A 48 18.77 3.33 10.93
CA VAL A 48 17.43 3.87 11.19
C VAL A 48 16.38 2.84 10.81
N PHE A 49 16.37 2.34 9.58
CA PHE A 49 15.35 1.39 9.13
C PHE A 49 15.41 0.05 9.86
N ASN A 50 16.59 -0.45 10.25
CA ASN A 50 16.74 -1.66 11.06
C ASN A 50 15.92 -1.58 12.35
N LYS A 51 16.01 -0.44 13.05
CA LYS A 51 15.27 -0.18 14.30
C LYS A 51 13.76 -0.30 14.10
N TYR A 52 13.23 0.22 13.00
CA TYR A 52 11.79 0.18 12.71
C TYR A 52 11.36 -1.18 12.14
N CYS A 53 12.21 -1.83 11.35
CA CYS A 53 11.94 -3.15 10.80
C CYS A 53 11.90 -4.27 11.84
N ARG A 54 12.51 -4.09 13.02
CA ARG A 54 12.31 -4.98 14.17
C ARG A 54 10.86 -4.98 14.70
N LYS A 55 10.11 -3.90 14.47
CA LYS A 55 8.69 -3.78 14.86
C LYS A 55 7.73 -4.37 13.82
N ARG A 56 8.26 -5.00 12.76
CA ARG A 56 7.44 -5.58 11.67
C ARG A 56 6.39 -6.56 12.15
N HIS A 57 6.72 -7.35 13.18
CA HIS A 57 5.79 -8.33 13.75
C HIS A 57 4.57 -7.62 14.35
N ASP A 58 4.81 -6.66 15.24
CA ASP A 58 3.77 -5.87 15.91
C ASP A 58 2.93 -5.09 14.88
N ALA A 59 3.57 -4.52 13.85
CA ALA A 59 2.88 -3.81 12.76
C ALA A 59 1.97 -4.75 11.95
N THR A 60 2.43 -5.99 11.72
CA THR A 60 1.62 -7.04 11.08
C THR A 60 0.42 -7.42 11.95
N GLU A 61 0.58 -7.43 13.27
CA GLU A 61 -0.49 -7.70 14.21
C GLU A 61 -1.55 -6.59 14.19
N CYS A 62 -1.14 -5.31 14.19
CA CYS A 62 -2.06 -4.17 14.02
C CYS A 62 -2.95 -4.36 12.77
N LEU A 63 -2.34 -4.67 11.62
CA LEU A 63 -3.05 -4.87 10.35
C LEU A 63 -3.95 -6.13 10.38
N THR A 64 -3.50 -7.20 11.02
CA THR A 64 -4.28 -8.44 11.15
C THR A 64 -5.51 -8.23 12.04
N ASN A 65 -5.40 -7.42 13.10
CA ASN A 65 -6.54 -7.12 13.97
C ASN A 65 -7.54 -6.20 13.27
N PHE A 66 -7.05 -5.17 12.58
CA PHE A 66 -7.91 -4.30 11.77
C PHE A 66 -8.68 -5.07 10.69
N THR A 67 -8.01 -5.93 9.92
CA THR A 67 -8.67 -6.72 8.87
C THR A 67 -9.75 -7.67 9.39
N LYS A 68 -9.65 -8.15 10.63
CA LYS A 68 -10.73 -8.91 11.29
C LYS A 68 -11.94 -8.04 11.63
N LEU A 69 -11.71 -6.80 12.07
CA LEU A 69 -12.78 -5.84 12.39
C LEU A 69 -13.57 -5.42 11.15
N LEU A 70 -12.99 -5.54 9.96
CA LEU A 70 -13.70 -5.29 8.69
C LEU A 70 -14.64 -6.43 8.28
N GLU A 71 -14.51 -7.65 8.83
CA GLU A 71 -15.30 -8.82 8.41
C GLU A 71 -16.83 -8.58 8.36
N PRO A 72 -17.46 -7.88 9.32
CA PRO A 72 -18.90 -7.59 9.27
C PRO A 72 -19.32 -6.72 8.08
N CYS A 73 -18.38 -6.02 7.46
CA CYS A 73 -18.62 -5.12 6.32
C CYS A 73 -18.36 -5.81 4.98
N LEU A 74 -17.68 -6.96 5.00
CA LEU A 74 -17.30 -7.70 3.81
C LEU A 74 -18.37 -8.71 3.42
N THR A 75 -18.55 -8.88 2.12
CA THR A 75 -19.34 -9.99 1.57
C THR A 75 -18.60 -11.33 1.80
N PRO A 76 -19.30 -12.47 1.76
CA PRO A 76 -18.64 -13.78 1.90
C PRO A 76 -17.51 -14.03 0.88
N GLU A 77 -17.65 -13.48 -0.33
CA GLU A 77 -16.65 -13.52 -1.39
C GLU A 77 -15.39 -12.72 -1.03
N GLU A 78 -15.54 -11.60 -0.34
CA GLU A 78 -14.42 -10.76 0.12
C GLU A 78 -13.75 -11.36 1.37
N ILE A 79 -14.55 -11.96 2.27
CA ILE A 79 -14.02 -12.69 3.42
C ILE A 79 -13.13 -13.86 2.96
N SER A 80 -13.49 -14.57 1.87
CA SER A 80 -12.63 -15.63 1.33
C SER A 80 -11.32 -15.11 0.72
N HIS A 81 -11.22 -13.81 0.43
CA HIS A 81 -10.00 -13.16 -0.06
C HIS A 81 -9.28 -12.32 1.00
N LYS A 82 -9.78 -12.22 2.23
CA LYS A 82 -9.15 -11.42 3.31
C LYS A 82 -7.70 -11.81 3.58
N GLU A 83 -7.38 -13.10 3.46
CA GLU A 83 -6.02 -13.60 3.64
C GLU A 83 -5.05 -13.05 2.59
N VAL A 84 -5.55 -12.75 1.39
CA VAL A 84 -4.74 -12.11 0.33
C VAL A 84 -4.25 -10.74 0.80
N TYR A 85 -5.10 -9.95 1.46
CA TYR A 85 -4.69 -8.63 1.96
C TYR A 85 -3.71 -8.72 3.12
N THR A 86 -3.95 -9.63 4.07
CA THR A 86 -2.98 -9.90 5.12
C THR A 86 -1.64 -10.36 4.54
N ASN A 87 -1.65 -11.18 3.47
CA ASN A 87 -0.45 -11.63 2.78
C ASN A 87 0.24 -10.50 2.01
N ILE A 88 -0.50 -9.61 1.36
CA ILE A 88 0.05 -8.39 0.72
C ILE A 88 0.71 -7.50 1.76
N SER A 89 0.03 -7.22 2.87
CA SER A 89 0.59 -6.39 3.96
C SER A 89 1.89 -7.00 4.51
N LYS A 90 1.90 -8.31 4.80
CA LYS A 90 3.11 -9.03 5.22
C LYS A 90 4.21 -8.98 4.17
N SER A 91 3.83 -9.09 2.90
CA SER A 91 4.74 -9.07 1.76
C SER A 91 5.38 -7.69 1.58
N LEU A 92 4.60 -6.62 1.57
CA LEU A 92 5.07 -5.25 1.51
C LEU A 92 6.02 -4.93 2.68
N LEU A 93 5.61 -5.27 3.90
CA LEU A 93 6.47 -5.15 5.07
C LEU A 93 7.75 -5.99 4.93
N GLY A 94 7.66 -7.18 4.34
CA GLY A 94 8.80 -8.05 4.06
C GLY A 94 9.75 -7.49 3.02
N PHE A 95 9.24 -6.81 1.99
CA PHE A 95 10.02 -6.16 0.94
C PHE A 95 10.71 -4.91 1.48
N ILE A 96 9.96 -4.02 2.16
CA ILE A 96 10.51 -2.80 2.78
C ILE A 96 11.59 -3.17 3.80
N CYS A 97 11.35 -4.19 4.62
CA CYS A 97 12.29 -4.67 5.62
C CYS A 97 13.22 -5.78 5.13
N HIS A 98 13.32 -5.99 3.81
CA HIS A 98 14.30 -6.92 3.27
C HIS A 98 15.70 -6.40 3.56
N LYS A 99 16.56 -7.26 4.14
CA LYS A 99 17.88 -6.87 4.66
C LYS A 99 17.81 -5.59 5.50
N ASP A 100 16.93 -5.60 6.51
CA ASP A 100 16.83 -4.54 7.50
C ASP A 100 16.53 -3.13 6.95
N GLY A 101 15.97 -3.03 5.75
CA GLY A 101 15.60 -1.74 5.17
C GLY A 101 16.48 -1.28 4.02
N ASP A 102 17.42 -2.10 3.53
CA ASP A 102 18.30 -1.75 2.41
C ASP A 102 17.56 -1.15 1.22
N GLN A 103 16.39 -1.71 0.86
CA GLN A 103 15.63 -1.25 -0.30
C GLN A 103 15.07 0.16 -0.10
N ILE A 104 14.57 0.49 1.09
CA ILE A 104 14.04 1.82 1.39
C ILE A 104 15.18 2.83 1.64
N ALA A 105 16.31 2.39 2.21
CA ALA A 105 17.51 3.20 2.34
C ALA A 105 18.06 3.57 0.96
N LEU A 106 18.17 2.61 0.03
CA LEU A 106 18.58 2.84 -1.35
C LEU A 106 17.61 3.77 -2.07
N PHE A 107 16.29 3.55 -1.92
CA PHE A 107 15.27 4.42 -2.48
C PHE A 107 15.47 5.89 -2.07
N ILE A 108 15.73 6.15 -0.79
CA ILE A 108 15.94 7.52 -0.29
C ILE A 108 17.29 8.09 -0.75
N ALA A 109 18.35 7.28 -0.71
CA ALA A 109 19.68 7.69 -1.17
C ALA A 109 19.68 8.15 -2.64
N GLU A 110 18.83 7.52 -3.46
CA GLU A 110 18.67 7.75 -4.89
C GLU A 110 17.52 8.74 -5.20
N LYS A 111 17.23 9.65 -4.26
CA LYS A 111 16.23 10.72 -4.40
C LYS A 111 14.82 10.24 -4.76
N GLY A 112 14.45 9.04 -4.32
CA GLY A 112 13.13 8.45 -4.56
C GLY A 112 11.98 9.33 -4.07
N PRO A 113 12.01 9.88 -2.83
CA PRO A 113 10.97 10.79 -2.36
C PRO A 113 10.79 12.03 -3.23
N GLU A 114 11.89 12.63 -3.70
CA GLU A 114 11.90 13.79 -4.59
C GLU A 114 11.31 13.44 -5.95
N CYS A 115 11.73 12.32 -6.54
CA CYS A 115 11.16 11.80 -7.78
C CYS A 115 9.64 11.61 -7.66
N PHE A 116 9.16 11.00 -6.58
CA PHE A 116 7.71 10.84 -6.35
C PHE A 116 6.97 12.16 -6.23
N GLN A 117 7.59 13.14 -5.56
CA GLN A 117 7.01 14.46 -5.41
C GLN A 117 6.95 15.23 -6.74
N GLU A 118 8.00 15.12 -7.56
CA GLU A 118 8.06 15.73 -8.90
C GLU A 118 7.08 15.07 -9.88
N ARG A 119 6.92 13.75 -9.81
CA ARG A 119 6.03 12.97 -10.68
C ARG A 119 4.61 12.79 -10.14
N LYS A 120 4.28 13.44 -9.01
CA LYS A 120 3.03 13.25 -8.27
C LYS A 120 1.78 13.27 -9.17
N ASP A 121 1.66 14.26 -10.05
CA ASP A 121 0.48 14.39 -10.91
C ASP A 121 0.39 13.25 -11.92
N GLY A 122 1.51 12.81 -12.49
CA GLY A 122 1.55 11.66 -13.39
C GLY A 122 1.22 10.34 -12.68
N LEU A 123 1.69 10.17 -11.44
CA LEU A 123 1.32 9.03 -10.60
C LEU A 123 -0.18 9.02 -10.29
N ILE A 124 -0.75 10.17 -9.93
CA ILE A 124 -2.20 10.34 -9.74
C ILE A 124 -2.95 9.97 -11.02
N ASP A 125 -2.46 10.39 -12.19
CA ASP A 125 -3.05 10.03 -13.48
C ASP A 125 -2.98 8.53 -13.78
N CYS A 126 -1.90 7.84 -13.40
CA CYS A 126 -1.80 6.39 -13.49
C CYS A 126 -2.88 5.69 -12.64
N PHE A 127 -3.08 6.15 -11.40
CA PHE A 127 -4.16 5.65 -10.55
C PHE A 127 -5.54 5.92 -11.15
N ASN A 128 -5.77 7.14 -11.65
CA ASN A 128 -7.05 7.53 -12.25
C ASN A 128 -7.39 6.68 -13.50
N LYS A 129 -6.40 6.41 -14.36
CA LYS A 129 -6.59 5.59 -15.55
C LYS A 129 -6.86 4.12 -15.22
N THR A 130 -6.24 3.62 -14.15
CA THR A 130 -6.39 2.23 -13.72
C THR A 130 -7.72 2.01 -12.99
N PHE A 131 -8.11 2.94 -12.13
CA PHE A 131 -9.31 2.83 -11.29
C PHE A 131 -10.30 4.00 -11.53
N PRO A 132 -10.78 4.20 -12.76
CA PRO A 132 -11.62 5.37 -13.09
C PRO A 132 -12.91 5.41 -12.25
N LYS A 133 -13.48 4.24 -11.97
CA LYS A 133 -14.72 4.08 -11.20
C LYS A 133 -14.58 4.60 -9.76
N VAL A 134 -13.42 4.44 -9.12
CA VAL A 134 -13.21 4.85 -7.72
C VAL A 134 -13.24 6.36 -7.57
N PHE A 135 -12.66 7.08 -8.53
CA PHE A 135 -12.54 8.54 -8.45
C PHE A 135 -13.75 9.29 -8.98
N ASP A 136 -14.38 8.79 -10.05
CA ASP A 136 -15.61 9.39 -10.57
C ASP A 136 -16.70 9.42 -9.49
N GLN A 137 -16.72 8.45 -8.57
CA GLN A 137 -17.67 8.36 -7.47
C GLN A 137 -17.34 9.29 -6.28
N VAL A 138 -16.05 9.48 -5.97
CA VAL A 138 -15.61 10.45 -4.93
C VAL A 138 -15.80 11.90 -5.39
N LYS A 139 -15.68 12.16 -6.70
CA LYS A 139 -15.86 13.51 -7.27
C LYS A 139 -17.32 13.84 -7.62
N ALA A 140 -18.17 12.85 -7.93
CA ALA A 140 -19.52 13.10 -8.42
C ALA A 140 -20.56 13.39 -7.33
N THR A 141 -20.29 13.13 -6.06
CA THR A 141 -21.29 13.32 -5.01
C THR A 141 -20.71 13.77 -3.67
N ASP A 142 -21.30 14.83 -3.08
CA ASP A 142 -21.31 15.08 -1.62
C ASP A 142 -22.05 13.95 -0.84
N LYS A 143 -22.09 12.73 -1.39
CA LYS A 143 -22.71 11.54 -0.81
C LYS A 143 -21.64 10.48 -0.69
N VAL A 144 -21.59 9.87 0.49
CA VAL A 144 -20.77 8.69 0.77
C VAL A 144 -21.11 7.61 -0.27
N PRO A 145 -20.11 7.00 -0.95
CA PRO A 145 -20.33 5.90 -1.89
C PRO A 145 -21.16 4.80 -1.22
N SER A 146 -22.14 4.23 -1.93
CA SER A 146 -22.85 3.08 -1.39
C SER A 146 -21.91 1.87 -1.35
N LEU A 147 -22.17 0.91 -0.45
CA LEU A 147 -21.31 -0.29 -0.32
C LEU A 147 -21.22 -1.11 -1.61
N GLU A 148 -22.23 -1.01 -2.47
CA GLU A 148 -22.32 -1.68 -3.78
C GLU A 148 -21.44 -1.00 -4.84
N ASP A 149 -21.08 0.26 -4.62
CA ASP A 149 -20.27 1.08 -5.53
C ASP A 149 -18.77 0.98 -5.24
N LEU A 150 -18.39 0.52 -4.04
CA LEU A 150 -16.99 0.33 -3.67
C LEU A 150 -16.36 -0.83 -4.47
N PRO A 151 -15.07 -0.72 -4.83
CA PRO A 151 -14.35 -1.85 -5.42
C PRO A 151 -14.46 -3.04 -4.49
N LYS A 152 -14.98 -4.15 -5.02
CA LYS A 152 -14.97 -5.41 -4.29
C LYS A 152 -13.54 -5.75 -3.89
N PHE A 153 -13.39 -6.20 -2.65
CA PHE A 153 -12.13 -6.63 -2.06
C PHE A 153 -11.75 -8.04 -2.54
N VAL A 154 -11.65 -8.23 -3.85
CA VAL A 154 -11.42 -9.52 -4.53
C VAL A 154 -10.24 -9.42 -5.50
N PHE A 155 -9.47 -10.50 -5.61
CA PHE A 155 -8.33 -10.60 -6.53
C PHE A 155 -8.67 -11.55 -7.69
N GLY A 156 -9.52 -11.07 -8.60
CA GLY A 156 -9.84 -11.74 -9.86
C GLY A 156 -8.89 -11.37 -11.00
N VAL A 157 -9.18 -11.90 -12.20
CA VAL A 157 -8.38 -11.65 -13.42
C VAL A 157 -8.28 -10.15 -13.72
N ASP A 158 -9.41 -9.44 -13.67
CA ASP A 158 -9.45 -8.00 -13.95
C ASP A 158 -8.59 -7.20 -12.96
N GLN A 159 -8.67 -7.50 -11.66
CA GLN A 159 -7.86 -6.80 -10.65
C GLN A 159 -6.36 -7.08 -10.81
N CYS A 160 -6.00 -8.29 -11.23
CA CYS A 160 -4.61 -8.64 -11.53
C CYS A 160 -4.10 -7.89 -12.77
N HIS A 161 -4.93 -7.71 -13.80
CA HIS A 161 -4.60 -6.92 -14.98
C HIS A 161 -4.53 -5.43 -14.68
N ASP A 162 -5.41 -4.91 -13.83
CA ASP A 162 -5.36 -3.52 -13.37
C ASP A 162 -4.10 -3.24 -12.55
N MET A 163 -3.68 -4.16 -11.68
CA MET A 163 -2.39 -4.07 -10.98
C MET A 163 -1.21 -4.01 -11.96
N GLU A 164 -1.27 -4.77 -13.05
CA GLU A 164 -0.24 -4.81 -14.08
C GLU A 164 -0.19 -3.51 -14.90
N ARG A 165 -1.35 -2.94 -15.26
CA ARG A 165 -1.46 -1.63 -15.92
C ARG A 165 -0.92 -0.51 -15.03
N LEU A 166 -1.25 -0.55 -13.74
CA LEU A 166 -0.75 0.43 -12.77
C LEU A 166 0.76 0.33 -12.65
N GLN A 167 1.30 -0.88 -12.55
CA GLN A 167 2.74 -1.13 -12.48
C GLN A 167 3.46 -0.47 -13.67
N VAL A 168 3.04 -0.77 -14.89
CA VAL A 168 3.67 -0.19 -16.10
C VAL A 168 3.61 1.32 -16.08
N CYS A 169 2.42 1.88 -15.86
CA CYS A 169 2.24 3.33 -15.87
C CYS A 169 3.11 4.02 -14.81
N VAL A 170 3.15 3.49 -13.58
CA VAL A 170 3.95 4.04 -12.48
C VAL A 170 5.44 3.94 -12.80
N VAL A 171 5.91 2.80 -13.30
CA VAL A 171 7.32 2.60 -13.64
C VAL A 171 7.74 3.55 -14.77
N GLU A 172 6.97 3.60 -15.86
CA GLU A 172 7.23 4.53 -16.98
C GLU A 172 7.22 6.00 -16.54
N GLU A 173 6.40 6.35 -15.56
CA GLU A 173 6.34 7.70 -15.02
C GLU A 173 7.56 8.05 -14.16
N LEU A 174 8.04 7.10 -13.35
CA LEU A 174 9.21 7.26 -12.49
C LEU A 174 10.53 7.18 -13.26
N GLU A 175 10.57 6.48 -14.40
CA GLU A 175 11.73 6.47 -15.30
C GLU A 175 12.04 7.86 -15.89
N LYS A 176 11.14 8.83 -15.75
CA LYS A 176 11.35 10.22 -16.19
C LYS A 176 12.15 11.05 -15.19
N CYS A 177 12.47 10.49 -14.02
CA CYS A 177 13.33 11.13 -13.02
C CYS A 177 14.81 11.04 -13.43
N GLU A 178 15.66 11.83 -12.77
CA GLU A 178 17.12 11.79 -12.98
C GLU A 178 17.70 10.40 -12.65
N GLU A 179 17.29 9.83 -11.51
CA GLU A 179 17.70 8.50 -11.08
C GLU A 179 16.67 7.45 -11.50
N SER A 180 17.14 6.35 -12.11
CA SER A 180 16.28 5.22 -12.51
C SER A 180 16.02 4.23 -11.37
N THR A 181 16.80 4.30 -10.29
CA THR A 181 16.70 3.39 -9.14
C THR A 181 15.31 3.37 -8.51
N PRO A 182 14.63 4.51 -8.26
CA PRO A 182 13.26 4.52 -7.75
C PRO A 182 12.27 3.73 -8.63
N ALA A 183 12.37 3.83 -9.95
CA ALA A 183 11.51 3.09 -10.88
C ALA A 183 11.76 1.57 -10.80
N ASN A 184 13.03 1.16 -10.78
CA ASN A 184 13.43 -0.26 -10.65
C ASN A 184 12.98 -0.89 -9.33
N LEU A 185 13.05 -0.13 -8.23
CA LEU A 185 12.58 -0.57 -6.92
C LEU A 185 11.06 -0.73 -6.90
N MET A 186 10.32 0.18 -7.53
CA MET A 186 8.88 0.08 -7.66
C MET A 186 8.46 -1.12 -8.52
N ASP A 187 9.11 -1.32 -9.67
CA ASP A 187 8.88 -2.51 -10.51
C ASP A 187 9.10 -3.82 -9.72
N SER A 188 10.21 -3.88 -8.97
CA SER A 188 10.51 -5.01 -8.09
C SER A 188 9.44 -5.21 -7.01
N GLY A 189 8.94 -4.13 -6.43
CA GLY A 189 7.85 -4.14 -5.46
C GLY A 189 6.55 -4.70 -6.06
N PHE A 190 6.12 -4.21 -7.22
CA PHE A 190 4.93 -4.71 -7.91
C PHE A 190 5.04 -6.20 -8.27
N LYS A 191 6.19 -6.63 -8.80
CA LYS A 191 6.48 -8.05 -9.08
C LYS A 191 6.41 -8.90 -7.80
N PHE A 192 6.93 -8.37 -6.70
CA PHE A 192 6.86 -9.05 -5.40
C PHE A 192 5.41 -9.21 -4.91
N ILE A 193 4.58 -8.16 -5.02
CA ILE A 193 3.16 -8.22 -4.67
C ILE A 193 2.45 -9.24 -5.56
N ARG A 194 2.66 -9.21 -6.88
CA ARG A 194 2.06 -10.17 -7.81
C ARG A 194 2.37 -11.61 -7.44
N ASN A 195 3.62 -11.90 -7.08
CA ASN A 195 4.05 -13.25 -6.70
C ASN A 195 3.47 -13.75 -5.37
N ASN A 196 3.03 -12.83 -4.49
CA ASN A 196 2.43 -13.16 -3.19
C ASN A 196 0.90 -13.04 -3.19
N THR A 197 0.28 -12.94 -4.37
CA THR A 197 -1.18 -12.86 -4.55
C THR A 197 -1.64 -13.93 -5.54
N PRO A 198 -2.96 -14.19 -5.63
CA PRO A 198 -3.51 -15.09 -6.66
C PRO A 198 -3.13 -14.70 -8.10
N CYS A 199 -2.71 -13.45 -8.32
CA CYS A 199 -2.26 -12.93 -9.62
C CYS A 199 -1.01 -13.63 -10.18
N THR A 200 -0.25 -14.37 -9.37
CA THR A 200 0.86 -15.21 -9.86
C THR A 200 0.39 -16.27 -10.87
N ASN A 201 -0.87 -16.72 -10.75
CA ASN A 201 -1.46 -17.73 -11.64
C ASN A 201 -2.26 -17.12 -12.81
N VAL A 202 -2.34 -15.79 -12.89
CA VAL A 202 -3.02 -15.08 -13.97
C VAL A 202 -1.99 -14.71 -15.03
N SER A 203 -2.30 -14.95 -16.30
CA SER A 203 -1.44 -14.57 -17.42
C SER A 203 -1.16 -13.07 -17.43
N SER A 204 0.12 -12.72 -17.61
CA SER A 204 0.59 -11.38 -17.92
C SER A 204 -0.13 -10.83 -19.16
N ILE A 205 -0.47 -9.54 -19.15
CA ILE A 205 -1.02 -8.82 -20.32
C ILE A 205 0.03 -7.96 -21.03
N ILE A 206 1.23 -7.91 -20.47
CA ILE A 206 2.44 -7.34 -21.08
C ILE A 206 3.35 -8.48 -21.54
#